data_AF-A0A7K2YM17-F1
#
_entry.id   AF-A0A7K2YM17-F1
#
_cell.length_a   1.000
_cell.length_b   1.000
_cell.length_c   1.000
_cell.angle_alpha   90.00
_cell.angle_beta   90.00
_cell.angle_gamma   90.00
#
_symmetry.space_group_name_H-M   'P 1'
#
loop_
_entity.id
_entity.type
_entity.pdbx_description
1 polymer ?
#
loop_
_entity_poly.entity_id
_entity_poly.type
_entity_poly.pdbx_seq_one_letter_code
_entity_poly.pdbx_strand_id
1 'polypeptide(L)'
;TSRGLLVAVLRNGRRPIFAINPLAAARYRDRHGVSRKKSDPGDALVLANILRTDMHAHRPLPRDSELAKAVAVLARAQQDAIWSRQQICNQVRSLLREYYPAALDAFL
;
A
#
# COMPACT_ATOMS: atom_id res chain seq x y z
N THR A 1 -2.81 -4.21 -0.66
CA THR A 1 -2.24 -3.06 0.07
C THR A 1 -1.34 -3.60 1.17
N SER A 2 -0.02 -3.48 1.05
CA SER A 2 0.95 -3.96 2.05
C SER A 2 1.16 -2.99 3.22
N ARG A 3 0.34 -1.93 3.29
CA ARG A 3 0.47 -0.81 4.21
C ARG A 3 -0.88 -0.58 4.88
N GLY A 4 -0.86 -0.31 6.18
CA GLY A 4 -2.06 -0.07 6.98
C GLY A 4 -1.90 -0.63 8.41
N LEU A 5 -2.70 -0.11 9.33
CA LEU A 5 -2.63 -0.47 10.76
C LEU A 5 -2.74 -1.99 10.97
N LEU A 6 -3.63 -2.66 10.24
CA LEU A 6 -3.78 -4.12 10.29
C LEU A 6 -2.47 -4.86 9.97
N VAL A 7 -1.77 -4.46 8.90
CA VAL A 7 -0.50 -5.09 8.52
C VAL A 7 0.57 -4.81 9.56
N ALA A 8 0.59 -3.60 10.14
CA ALA A 8 1.52 -3.25 11.22
C ALA A 8 1.29 -4.10 12.47
N VAL A 9 0.03 -4.28 12.89
CA VAL A 9 -0.33 -5.14 14.03
C VAL A 9 0.03 -6.60 13.77
N LEU A 10 -0.31 -7.14 12.60
CA LEU A 10 0.03 -8.51 12.24
C LEU A 10 1.54 -8.76 12.28
N ARG A 11 2.34 -7.79 11.81
CA ARG A 11 3.81 -7.86 11.80
C ARG A 11 4.45 -7.90 13.19
N ASN A 12 3.77 -7.44 14.23
CA ASN A 12 4.25 -7.57 15.61
C ASN A 12 4.00 -8.96 16.21
N GLY A 13 3.22 -9.80 15.53
CA GLY A 13 2.97 -11.18 15.94
C GLY A 13 4.12 -12.14 15.65
N ARG A 14 4.03 -13.35 16.21
CA ARG A 14 5.01 -14.43 15.98
C ARG A 14 4.75 -15.25 14.71
N ARG A 15 3.56 -15.13 14.11
CA ARG A 15 3.14 -15.93 12.94
C ARG A 15 3.76 -15.38 11.65
N PRO A 16 4.20 -16.25 10.71
CA PRO A 16 4.65 -15.80 9.40
C PRO A 16 3.48 -15.21 8.62
N ILE A 17 3.73 -14.11 7.92
CA ILE A 17 2.73 -13.40 7.12
C ILE A 17 3.10 -13.59 5.65
N PHE A 18 2.11 -13.89 4.82
CA PHE A 18 2.30 -14.02 3.38
C PHE A 18 1.46 -12.97 2.66
N ALA A 19 2.11 -12.22 1.76
CA ALA A 19 1.41 -11.28 0.91
C ALA A 19 0.91 -12.01 -0.34
N ILE A 20 -0.39 -12.27 -0.42
CA ILE A 20 -1.01 -12.87 -1.61
C ILE A 20 -1.53 -11.75 -2.51
N ASN A 21 -1.14 -11.79 -3.78
CA ASN A 21 -1.64 -10.87 -4.79
C ASN A 21 -3.14 -11.12 -5.00
N PRO A 22 -4.02 -10.10 -4.90
CA PRO A 22 -5.46 -10.27 -5.11
C PRO A 22 -5.84 -10.90 -6.46
N LEU A 23 -5.07 -10.60 -7.53
CA LEU A 23 -5.26 -11.20 -8.85
C LEU A 23 -4.89 -12.69 -8.85
N ALA A 24 -3.82 -13.06 -8.14
CA ALA A 24 -3.45 -14.47 -7.97
C ALA A 24 -4.54 -15.20 -7.18
N ALA A 25 -5.00 -14.64 -6.05
CA ALA A 25 -6.08 -15.21 -5.26
C ALA A 25 -7.37 -15.42 -6.07
N ALA A 26 -7.72 -14.49 -6.96
CA ALA A 26 -8.85 -14.65 -7.86
C ALA A 26 -8.68 -15.86 -8.81
N ARG A 27 -7.48 -16.04 -9.40
CA ARG A 27 -7.18 -17.20 -10.26
C ARG A 27 -7.23 -18.54 -9.53
N TYR A 28 -6.83 -18.57 -8.26
CA TYR A 28 -7.02 -19.77 -7.42
C TYR A 28 -8.49 -20.04 -7.13
N ARG A 29 -9.30 -18.98 -6.93
CA ARG A 29 -10.74 -19.11 -6.72
C ARG A 29 -11.43 -19.73 -7.94
N ASP A 30 -11.03 -19.34 -9.16
CA ASP A 30 -11.57 -19.89 -10.40
C ASP A 30 -11.33 -21.41 -10.54
N ARG A 31 -10.30 -21.98 -9.89
CA ARG A 31 -10.06 -23.43 -9.85
C ARG A 31 -11.05 -24.19 -8.96
N HIS A 32 -11.65 -23.52 -7.97
CA HIS A 32 -12.49 -24.14 -6.95
C HIS A 32 -13.99 -23.90 -7.14
N GLY A 33 -14.40 -23.08 -8.11
CA GLY A 33 -15.82 -22.89 -8.43
C GLY A 33 -16.04 -22.00 -9.65
N VAL A 34 -17.07 -22.33 -10.43
CA VAL A 34 -17.50 -21.57 -11.63
C VAL A 34 -18.32 -20.33 -11.25
N SER A 35 -18.92 -20.33 -10.05
CA SER A 35 -19.74 -19.22 -9.56
C SER A 35 -18.89 -18.09 -9.00
N ARG A 36 -19.07 -16.89 -9.55
CA ARG A 36 -18.42 -15.64 -9.07
C ARG A 36 -19.07 -15.07 -7.80
N LYS A 37 -19.90 -15.84 -7.09
CA LYS A 37 -20.53 -15.36 -5.85
C LYS A 37 -19.45 -15.13 -4.80
N LYS A 38 -19.28 -13.87 -4.40
CA LYS A 38 -18.38 -13.49 -3.31
C LYS A 38 -18.87 -14.15 -2.01
N SER A 39 -17.96 -14.84 -1.33
CA SER A 39 -18.24 -15.54 -0.07
C SER A 39 -16.99 -15.47 0.81
N ASP A 40 -17.07 -14.80 1.95
CA ASP A 40 -15.93 -14.65 2.87
C ASP A 40 -15.41 -16.01 3.40
N PRO A 41 -16.27 -17.00 3.75
CA PRO A 41 -15.80 -18.35 4.07
C PRO A 41 -15.06 -19.02 2.90
N GLY A 42 -15.52 -18.78 1.66
CA GLY A 42 -14.87 -19.31 0.46
C GLY A 42 -13.51 -18.67 0.22
N ASP A 43 -13.40 -17.35 0.39
CA ASP A 43 -12.13 -16.62 0.28
C ASP A 43 -11.13 -17.09 1.36
N ALA A 44 -11.58 -17.34 2.59
CA ALA A 44 -10.73 -17.89 3.66
C ALA A 44 -10.22 -19.29 3.31
N LEU A 45 -11.07 -20.16 2.78
CA LEU A 45 -10.69 -21.51 2.36
C LEU A 45 -9.67 -21.47 1.21
N VAL A 46 -9.87 -20.61 0.22
CA VAL A 46 -8.94 -20.44 -0.91
C VAL A 46 -7.57 -19.97 -0.41
N LEU A 47 -7.52 -18.93 0.43
CA LEU A 47 -6.27 -18.43 0.99
C LEU A 47 -5.53 -19.48 1.84
N ALA A 48 -6.27 -20.25 2.65
CA ALA A 48 -5.69 -21.34 3.43
C ALA A 48 -5.12 -22.45 2.52
N ASN A 49 -5.83 -22.81 1.45
CA ASN A 49 -5.37 -23.83 0.51
C ASN A 49 -4.13 -23.40 -0.29
N ILE A 50 -4.07 -22.13 -0.72
CA ILE A 50 -2.88 -21.58 -1.41
C ILE A 50 -1.63 -21.80 -0.56
N LEU A 51 -1.67 -21.42 0.72
CA LEU A 51 -0.53 -21.59 1.62
C LEU A 51 -0.31 -23.06 2.01
N ARG A 52 -1.36 -23.90 2.01
CA ARG A 52 -1.21 -25.33 2.32
C ARG A 52 -0.49 -26.09 1.21
N THR A 53 -0.76 -25.80 -0.06
CA THR A 53 -0.19 -26.55 -1.20
C THR A 53 1.04 -25.87 -1.77
N ASP A 54 1.01 -24.55 -1.91
CA ASP A 54 1.96 -23.80 -2.73
C ASP A 54 2.85 -22.89 -1.88
N MET A 55 3.02 -23.20 -0.58
CA MET A 55 3.82 -22.37 0.34
C MET A 55 5.22 -22.09 -0.18
N HIS A 56 5.83 -23.08 -0.83
CA HIS A 56 7.18 -23.02 -1.40
C HIS A 56 7.29 -21.99 -2.53
N ALA A 57 6.18 -21.67 -3.22
CA ALA A 57 6.13 -20.64 -4.26
C ALA A 57 5.91 -19.23 -3.70
N HIS A 58 5.60 -19.11 -2.39
CA HIS A 58 5.30 -17.83 -1.75
C HIS A 58 6.38 -17.45 -0.74
N ARG A 59 6.95 -16.25 -0.91
CA ARG A 59 7.91 -15.71 0.04
C ARG A 59 7.19 -15.15 1.27
N PRO A 60 7.58 -15.53 2.50
CA PRO A 60 7.08 -14.87 3.70
C PRO A 60 7.52 -13.41 3.70
N LEU A 61 6.66 -12.55 4.22
CA LEU A 61 6.95 -11.14 4.38
C LEU A 61 8.16 -10.99 5.32
N PRO A 62 9.23 -10.31 4.89
CA PRO A 62 10.40 -10.10 5.73
C PRO A 62 10.03 -9.40 7.04
N ARG A 63 10.77 -9.72 8.10
CA ARG A 63 10.77 -8.92 9.32
C ARG A 63 11.69 -7.74 9.10
N ASP A 64 11.14 -6.54 9.20
CA ASP A 64 11.93 -5.31 9.09
C ASP A 64 12.66 -5.07 10.41
N SER A 65 13.92 -4.66 10.32
CA SER A 65 14.67 -4.16 11.48
C SER A 65 14.09 -2.83 11.95
N GLU A 66 14.36 -2.46 13.21
CA GLU A 66 13.97 -1.15 13.73
C GLU A 66 14.53 0.01 12.88
N LEU A 67 15.76 -0.14 12.38
CA LEU A 67 16.36 0.84 11.48
C LEU A 67 15.55 0.98 10.18
N ALA A 68 15.16 -0.13 9.55
CA ALA A 68 14.36 -0.09 8.33
C ALA A 68 12.98 0.58 8.55
N LYS A 69 12.36 0.33 9.72
CA LYS A 69 11.10 0.99 10.11
C LYS A 69 11.30 2.50 10.28
N ALA A 70 12.37 2.92 10.96
CA ALA A 70 12.69 4.34 11.16
C ALA A 70 12.91 5.06 9.83
N VAL A 71 13.68 4.46 8.92
CA VAL A 71 13.89 4.99 7.55
C VAL A 71 12.56 5.11 6.81
N ALA A 72 11.66 4.13 6.92
CA ALA A 72 10.35 4.19 6.27
C ALA A 72 9.48 5.35 6.78
N VAL A 73 9.51 5.64 8.08
CA VAL A 73 8.80 6.79 8.68
C VAL A 73 9.37 8.10 8.15
N LEU A 74 10.69 8.25 8.13
CA LEU A 74 11.35 9.46 7.65
C LEU A 74 11.10 9.68 6.15
N ALA A 75 11.24 8.64 5.33
CA ALA A 75 10.95 8.71 3.91
C ALA A 75 9.50 9.10 3.64
N ARG A 76 8.55 8.63 4.47
CA ARG A 76 7.15 9.03 4.36
C ARG A 76 6.96 10.50 4.68
N ALA A 77 7.53 10.99 5.79
CA ALA A 77 7.47 12.40 6.16
C ALA A 77 8.08 13.30 5.08
N GLN A 78 9.20 12.89 4.47
CA GLN A 78 9.79 13.59 3.34
C GLN A 78 8.86 13.64 2.13
N GLN A 79 8.24 12.52 1.77
CA GLN A 79 7.29 12.46 0.65
C GLN A 79 6.10 13.39 0.89
N ASP A 80 5.55 13.38 2.10
CA ASP A 80 4.44 14.24 2.50
C ASP A 80 4.83 15.72 2.42
N ALA A 81 6.02 16.09 2.91
CA ALA A 81 6.53 17.45 2.81
C ALA A 81 6.70 17.91 1.35
N ILE A 82 7.18 17.03 0.45
CA ILE A 82 7.31 17.34 -0.98
C ILE A 82 5.94 17.60 -1.60
N TRP A 83 4.93 16.78 -1.28
CA TRP A 83 3.57 16.98 -1.76
C TRP A 83 2.94 18.25 -1.22
N SER A 84 3.08 18.52 0.08
CA SER A 84 2.61 19.76 0.69
C SER A 84 3.26 20.98 0.03
N ARG A 85 4.57 20.95 -0.20
CA ARG A 85 5.28 22.02 -0.92
C ARG A 85 4.68 22.23 -2.31
N GLN A 86 4.50 21.16 -3.09
CA GLN A 86 3.93 21.26 -4.43
C GLN A 86 2.51 21.85 -4.40
N GLN A 87 1.69 21.40 -3.45
CA GLN A 87 0.33 21.89 -3.27
C GLN A 87 0.32 23.39 -2.92
N ILE A 88 1.14 23.82 -1.96
CA ILE A 88 1.26 25.21 -1.56
C ILE A 88 1.75 26.07 -2.74
N CYS A 89 2.77 25.64 -3.47
CA CYS A 89 3.24 26.36 -4.66
C CYS A 89 2.14 26.52 -5.71
N ASN A 90 1.33 25.48 -5.93
CA ASN A 90 0.21 25.56 -6.87
C ASN A 90 -0.90 26.51 -6.39
N GLN A 91 -1.21 26.49 -5.09
CA GLN A 91 -2.19 27.41 -4.48
C GLN A 91 -1.73 28.86 -4.59
N VAL A 92 -0.47 29.15 -4.24
CA VAL A 92 0.11 30.50 -4.37
C VAL A 92 0.10 30.96 -5.83
N ARG A 93 0.52 30.11 -6.76
CA ARG A 93 0.48 30.43 -8.20
C ARG A 93 -0.94 30.74 -8.68
N SER A 94 -1.93 29.97 -8.22
CA SER A 94 -3.34 30.23 -8.56
C SER A 94 -3.80 31.60 -8.06
N LEU A 95 -3.47 31.94 -6.81
CA LEU A 95 -3.85 33.22 -6.21
C LEU A 95 -3.17 34.41 -6.89
N LEU A 96 -1.88 34.29 -7.21
CA LEU A 96 -1.14 35.33 -7.92
C LEU A 96 -1.68 35.56 -9.34
N ARG A 97 -2.17 34.52 -10.03
CA ARG A 97 -2.81 34.68 -11.35
C ARG A 97 -4.06 35.54 -11.30
N GLU A 98 -4.80 35.47 -10.19
CA GLU A 98 -6.06 36.20 -10.04
C GLU A 98 -5.86 37.65 -9.63
N TYR A 99 -4.94 37.92 -8.69
CA TYR A 99 -4.81 39.25 -8.08
C TYR A 99 -3.53 40.01 -8.46
N TYR A 100 -2.43 39.33 -8.80
CA TYR A 100 -1.12 39.95 -9.04
C TYR A 100 -0.31 39.21 -10.13
N PRO A 101 -0.78 39.20 -11.39
CA PRO A 101 -0.16 38.41 -12.45
C PRO A 101 1.29 38.83 -12.75
N ALA A 102 1.63 40.12 -12.64
CA ALA A 102 3.00 40.61 -12.82
C ALA A 102 4.01 40.04 -11.80
N ALA A 103 3.54 39.62 -10.61
CA ALA A 103 4.39 38.97 -9.62
C ALA A 103 4.76 37.53 -10.00
N LEU A 104 4.01 36.89 -10.90
CA LEU A 104 4.39 35.58 -11.44
C LEU A 104 5.63 35.71 -12.32
N ASP A 105 5.65 36.69 -13.23
CA ASP A 105 6.76 36.88 -14.17
C ASP A 105 8.07 37.28 -13.47
N ALA A 106 7.97 37.90 -12.29
CA ALA A 106 9.13 38.37 -11.52
C ALA A 106 9.78 37.28 -10.65
N PHE A 107 9.04 36.26 -10.22
CA PHE A 107 9.48 35.34 -9.15
C PHE A 107 9.31 33.84 -9.45
N LEU A 108 8.65 33.47 -10.56
CA LEU A 108 8.42 32.08 -10.97
C LEU A 108 8.97 31.80 -12.37
#